data_AF-A0A6G2X9W8-F1
#
_entry.id   AF-A0A6G2X9W8-F1
#
_cell.length_a   1.000
_cell.length_b   1.000
_cell.length_c   1.000
_cell.angle_alpha   90.00
_cell.angle_beta   90.00
_cell.angle_gamma   90.00
#
_symmetry.space_group_name_H-M   'P 1'
#
loop_
_entity.id
_entity.type
_entity.pdbx_description
1 polymer ?
#
loop_
_entity_poly.entity_id
_entity_poly.type
_entity_poly.pdbx_seq_one_letter_code
_entity_poly.pdbx_strand_id
1 'polypeptide(L)'
;MLAATYDDAALWTESDYLLARISDALELSNFLFYSANSGEDSAEWPVPVPLQRPGEDPAPELEPVTQSHASTEEVISFFTRMNNLI
;
A
#
# COMPACT_ATOMS: atom_id res chain seq x y z
N MET A 1 -31.70 -13.18 21.61
CA MET A 1 -30.80 -12.04 21.35
C MET A 1 -29.50 -12.36 22.08
N LEU A 2 -28.47 -12.81 21.37
CA LEU A 2 -27.17 -13.16 21.96
C LEU A 2 -26.52 -11.86 22.42
N ALA A 3 -26.54 -11.61 23.73
CA ALA A 3 -25.78 -10.54 24.33
C ALA A 3 -24.30 -10.80 24.02
N ALA A 4 -23.71 -9.96 23.18
CA ALA A 4 -22.29 -9.92 22.96
C ALA A 4 -21.63 -9.66 24.33
N THR A 5 -21.04 -10.69 24.91
CA THR A 5 -20.14 -10.54 26.05
C THR A 5 -18.92 -9.79 25.53
N TYR A 6 -18.88 -8.49 25.79
CA TYR A 6 -17.72 -7.65 25.51
C TYR A 6 -16.60 -8.17 26.41
N ASP A 7 -15.67 -8.93 25.82
CA ASP A 7 -14.50 -9.44 26.53
C ASP A 7 -13.41 -8.37 26.47
N ASP A 8 -12.95 -7.91 27.63
CA ASP A 8 -11.87 -6.92 27.72
C ASP A 8 -10.57 -7.45 27.07
N ALA A 9 -10.42 -8.77 26.92
CA ALA A 9 -9.31 -9.38 26.18
C ALA A 9 -9.38 -9.14 24.65
N ALA A 10 -10.51 -8.62 24.13
CA ALA A 10 -10.67 -8.25 22.72
C ALA A 10 -10.24 -6.80 22.42
N LEU A 11 -9.84 -6.03 23.44
CA LEU A 11 -9.34 -4.67 23.29
C LEU A 11 -7.82 -4.66 23.17
N TRP A 12 -7.31 -3.99 22.15
CA TRP A 12 -5.88 -3.73 22.03
C TRP A 12 -5.44 -2.69 23.06
N THR A 13 -4.34 -2.98 23.74
CA THR A 13 -3.64 -1.99 24.55
C THR A 13 -2.90 -1.00 23.63
N GLU A 14 -2.50 0.15 24.15
CA GLU A 14 -1.69 1.13 23.40
C GLU A 14 -0.41 0.49 22.82
N SER A 15 0.22 -0.42 23.57
CA SER A 15 1.41 -1.14 23.11
C SER A 15 1.10 -2.04 21.91
N ASP A 16 -0.07 -2.66 21.86
CA ASP A 16 -0.50 -3.49 20.73
C ASP A 16 -0.71 -2.63 19.47
N TYR A 17 -1.32 -1.45 19.63
CA TYR A 17 -1.45 -0.49 18.52
C TYR A 17 -0.08 -0.06 17.99
N LEU A 18 0.85 0.31 18.88
CA LEU A 18 2.20 0.72 18.49
C LEU A 18 2.96 -0.42 17.81
N LEU A 19 2.90 -1.64 18.34
CA LEU A 19 3.56 -2.81 17.77
C LEU A 19 3.00 -3.13 16.38
N ALA A 20 1.69 -3.14 16.22
CA ALA A 20 1.07 -3.34 14.92
C ALA A 20 1.52 -2.25 13.93
N ARG A 21 1.62 -0.98 14.35
CA ARG A 21 2.06 0.12 13.46
C ARG A 21 3.49 -0.04 12.99
N ILE A 22 4.37 -0.48 13.90
CA ILE A 22 5.77 -0.79 13.59
C ILE A 22 5.84 -1.98 12.63
N SER A 23 5.04 -3.02 12.86
CA SER A 23 4.96 -4.20 12.00
C SER A 23 4.53 -3.82 10.58
N ASP A 24 3.44 -3.06 10.42
CA ASP A 24 2.94 -2.60 9.12
C ASP A 24 4.02 -1.82 8.35
N ALA A 25 4.76 -0.94 9.06
CA ALA A 25 5.83 -0.15 8.46
C ALA A 25 7.03 -0.99 8.04
N LEU A 26 7.39 -2.00 8.85
CA LEU A 26 8.48 -2.92 8.55
C LEU A 26 8.16 -3.79 7.34
N GLU A 27 6.94 -4.31 7.28
CA GLU A 27 6.49 -5.14 6.15
C GLU A 27 6.51 -4.35 4.84
N LEU A 28 5.99 -3.11 4.85
CA LEU A 28 6.05 -2.22 3.69
C LEU A 28 7.51 -1.90 3.30
N SER A 29 8.39 -1.64 4.28
CA SER A 29 9.81 -1.39 4.02
C SER A 29 10.49 -2.60 3.35
N ASN A 30 10.18 -3.80 3.81
CA ASN A 30 10.71 -5.03 3.23
C ASN A 30 10.18 -5.24 1.81
N PHE A 31 8.88 -5.05 1.59
CA PHE A 31 8.27 -5.12 0.27
C PHE A 31 8.98 -4.17 -0.72
N LEU A 32 9.15 -2.89 -0.35
CA LEU A 32 9.81 -1.90 -1.20
C LEU A 32 11.28 -2.25 -1.47
N PHE A 33 11.97 -2.77 -0.45
CA PHE A 33 13.35 -3.22 -0.62
C PHE A 33 13.44 -4.39 -1.60
N TYR A 34 12.58 -5.39 -1.47
CA TYR A 34 12.55 -6.51 -2.40
C TYR A 34 12.12 -6.05 -3.79
N SER A 35 11.05 -5.27 -3.95
CA SER A 35 10.60 -4.80 -5.25
C SER A 35 11.67 -4.02 -6.01
N ALA A 36 12.49 -3.23 -5.29
CA ALA A 36 13.59 -2.48 -5.88
C ALA A 36 14.81 -3.35 -6.26
N ASN A 37 14.98 -4.51 -5.63
CA ASN A 37 16.13 -5.38 -5.80
C ASN A 37 15.79 -6.72 -6.48
N SER A 38 14.56 -6.87 -6.97
CA SER A 38 14.12 -8.07 -7.68
C SER A 38 14.36 -7.90 -9.18
N GLY A 39 14.78 -8.97 -9.86
CA GLY A 39 15.03 -8.96 -11.30
C GLY A 39 13.74 -8.97 -12.13
N GLU A 40 13.85 -8.71 -13.44
CA GLU A 40 12.69 -8.65 -14.36
C GLU A 40 11.87 -9.95 -14.41
N ASP A 41 12.51 -11.10 -14.21
CA ASP A 41 11.86 -12.43 -14.17
C ASP A 41 11.36 -12.84 -12.77
N SER A 42 11.43 -11.94 -11.78
CA SER A 42 10.96 -12.25 -10.42
C SER A 42 9.44 -12.25 -10.34
N ALA A 43 8.90 -13.13 -9.48
CA ALA A 43 7.47 -13.12 -9.21
C ALA A 43 7.06 -11.79 -8.56
N GLU A 44 5.95 -11.22 -9.03
CA GLU A 44 5.37 -10.03 -8.41
C GLU A 44 4.82 -10.40 -7.03
N TRP A 45 5.26 -9.65 -6.01
CA TRP A 45 4.82 -9.85 -4.64
C TRP A 45 3.57 -9.01 -4.38
N PRO A 46 2.59 -9.51 -3.62
CA PRO A 46 1.46 -8.69 -3.23
C PRO A 46 1.93 -7.53 -2.35
N VAL A 47 1.34 -6.35 -2.58
CA VAL A 47 1.55 -5.20 -1.69
C VAL A 47 1.01 -5.56 -0.30
N PRO A 48 1.78 -5.37 0.78
CA PRO A 48 1.33 -5.73 2.11
C PRO A 48 0.17 -4.83 2.54
N VAL A 49 -0.83 -5.45 3.16
CA VAL A 49 -2.03 -4.78 3.68
C VAL A 49 -1.93 -4.70 5.20
N PRO A 50 -2.02 -3.50 5.79
CA PRO A 50 -1.99 -3.33 7.24
C PRO A 50 -3.04 -4.17 7.96
N LEU A 51 -2.71 -4.62 9.17
CA LEU A 51 -3.66 -5.38 9.98
C LEU A 51 -4.87 -4.52 10.39
N GLN A 52 -6.07 -5.08 10.29
CA GLN A 52 -7.29 -4.42 10.75
C GLN A 52 -7.25 -4.23 12.26
N ARG A 53 -7.41 -2.98 12.71
CA ARG A 53 -7.38 -2.63 14.13
C ARG A 53 -8.79 -2.64 14.72
N PRO A 54 -8.95 -3.00 16.01
CA PRO A 54 -10.24 -2.86 16.68
C PRO A 54 -10.72 -1.40 16.65
N GLY A 55 -12.00 -1.20 16.29
CA GLY A 55 -12.62 0.12 16.25
C GLY A 55 -12.32 0.96 15.01
N GLU A 56 -11.44 0.50 14.11
CA GLU A 56 -11.31 1.08 12.77
C GLU A 56 -12.26 0.38 11.80
N ASP A 57 -12.87 1.15 10.90
CA ASP A 57 -13.57 0.59 9.75
C ASP A 57 -12.55 -0.05 8.78
N PRO A 58 -12.93 -1.10 8.03
CA PRO A 58 -12.07 -1.68 7.02
C PRO A 58 -11.59 -0.60 6.04
N ALA A 59 -10.28 -0.52 5.83
CA ALA A 59 -9.77 0.34 4.77
C ALA A 59 -10.39 -0.10 3.44
N PRO A 60 -10.88 0.83 2.60
CA PRO A 60 -11.42 0.48 1.30
C PRO A 60 -10.33 -0.22 0.50
N GLU A 61 -10.69 -1.35 -0.12
CA GLU A 61 -9.81 -2.12 -0.99
C GLU A 61 -9.31 -1.18 -2.10
N LEU A 62 -8.02 -0.86 -2.08
CA LEU A 62 -7.43 0.00 -3.10
C LEU A 62 -7.46 -0.77 -4.41
N GLU A 63 -8.24 -0.29 -5.38
CA GLU A 63 -8.18 -0.84 -6.73
C GLU A 63 -6.72 -0.76 -7.23
N PRO A 64 -6.23 -1.80 -7.92
CA PRO A 64 -4.86 -1.81 -8.40
C PRO A 64 -4.63 -0.57 -9.25
N VAL A 65 -3.65 0.25 -8.85
CA VAL A 65 -3.24 1.43 -9.60
C VAL A 65 -2.65 0.92 -10.90
N THR A 66 -3.44 0.92 -11.98
CA THR A 66 -2.91 0.69 -13.32
C THR A 66 -1.95 1.85 -13.61
N GLN A 67 -0.65 1.59 -13.56
CA GLN A 67 0.35 2.57 -13.97
C GLN A 67 0.14 2.84 -15.47
N SER A 68 -0.59 3.90 -15.77
CA SER A 68 -0.78 4.35 -17.15
C SER A 68 0.53 4.97 -17.62
N HIS A 69 1.34 4.19 -18.35
CA HIS A 69 2.49 4.74 -19.04
C HIS A 69 2.02 5.69 -20.15
N ALA A 70 2.78 6.75 -20.39
CA ALA A 70 2.54 7.63 -21.52
C ALA A 70 2.84 6.90 -22.83
N SER A 71 1.98 7.10 -23.82
CA SER A 71 2.20 6.62 -25.18
C SER A 71 3.36 7.35 -25.85
N THR A 72 3.96 6.73 -26.88
CA THR A 72 5.02 7.36 -27.69
C THR A 72 4.58 8.70 -28.29
N GLU A 73 3.32 8.80 -28.71
CA GLU A 73 2.74 10.03 -29.26
C GLU A 73 2.70 11.16 -28.22
N GLU A 74 2.30 10.84 -26.98
CA GLU A 74 2.30 11.81 -25.88
C GLU A 74 3.71 12.32 -25.58
N VAL A 75 4.71 11.43 -25.57
CA VAL A 75 6.12 11.81 -25.36
C VAL A 75 6.60 12.75 -26.46
N ILE A 76 6.34 12.45 -27.73
CA ILE A 76 6.71 13.30 -28.88
C ILE A 76 6.03 14.68 -28.78
N SER A 77 4.74 14.69 -28.45
CA SER A 77 3.96 15.93 -28.32
C SER A 77 4.49 16.82 -27.20
N PHE A 78 4.93 16.23 -26.08
CA PHE A 78 5.53 16.94 -24.95
C PHE A 78 6.83 17.64 -25.34
N PHE A 79 7.77 16.92 -25.98
CA PHE A 79 9.04 17.48 -26.40
C PHE A 79 8.87 18.59 -27.45
N THR A 80 7.93 18.43 -28.37
CA THR A 80 7.61 19.46 -29.38
C THR A 80 7.06 20.72 -28.71
N ARG A 81 6.18 20.56 -27.69
CA ARG A 81 5.66 21.69 -26.92
C ARG A 81 6.75 22.41 -26.13
N MET A 82 7.67 21.66 -25.52
CA MET A 82 8.82 22.23 -24.81
C MET A 82 9.75 23.04 -25.72
N ASN A 83 10.04 22.54 -26.92
CA ASN A 83 10.93 23.23 -27.86
C ASN A 83 10.34 24.56 -28.36
N ASN A 84 9.01 24.70 -28.37
CA ASN A 84 8.33 25.91 -28.81
C ASN A 84 8.11 26.96 -27.69
N LEU A 85 8.55 26.66 -26.45
CA LEU A 85 8.51 27.56 -25.29
C LEU A 85 9.81 28.35 -25.10
N ILE A 86 10.83 28.08 -25.93
CA ILE A 86 12.12 28.79 -25.99
C ILE A 86 12.12 29.69 -27.23
#